data_AF-A0A538KHL2-F1
#
_entry.id   AF-A0A538KHL2-F1
#
_cell.length_a   1.000
_cell.length_b   1.000
_cell.length_c   1.000
_cell.angle_alpha   90.00
_cell.angle_beta   90.00
_cell.angle_gamma   90.00
#
_symmetry.space_group_name_H-M   'P 1'
#
loop_
_entity.id
_entity.type
_entity.pdbx_description
1 polymer ?
#
loop_
_entity_poly.entity_id
_entity_poly.type
_entity_poly.pdbx_seq_one_letter_code
_entity_poly.pdbx_strand_id
1 'polypeptide(L)' 'MAKGGKVTCEACFFRRNLLCALSLDEPCATFRPDSPEGLRPPRQLRFTFREQRRTRAAYAFPSAEEQAQLHDFVAA' A
#
# COMPACT_ATOMS: atom_id res chain seq x y z
N MET A 1 -26.82 7.77 3.84
CA MET A 1 -26.30 6.94 4.96
C MET A 1 -27.21 5.72 5.09
N ALA A 2 -26.81 4.56 4.54
CA ALA A 2 -27.66 3.38 4.52
C ALA A 2 -27.86 2.83 5.95
N LYS A 3 -29.10 2.89 6.42
CA LYS A 3 -29.53 2.52 7.77
C LYS A 3 -29.80 1.01 7.83
N GLY A 4 -28.86 0.26 8.39
CA GLY A 4 -29.09 -0.96 9.19
C GLY A 4 -29.98 -2.07 8.64
N GLY A 5 -29.99 -2.33 7.33
CA GLY A 5 -30.52 -3.57 6.76
C GLY A 5 -29.47 -4.68 6.81
N LYS A 6 -29.89 -5.95 6.90
CA LYS A 6 -28.99 -7.10 6.69
C LYS A 6 -28.37 -6.96 5.30
N VAL A 7 -27.06 -6.74 5.24
CA VAL A 7 -26.35 -6.54 3.98
C VAL A 7 -26.22 -7.90 3.29
N THR A 8 -26.75 -8.02 2.08
CA THR A 8 -26.64 -9.24 1.24
C THR A 8 -25.79 -8.97 0.01
N CYS A 9 -25.34 -10.03 -0.66
CA CYS A 9 -24.58 -9.91 -1.91
C CYS A 9 -25.39 -9.22 -3.02
N GLU A 10 -26.72 -9.24 -2.96
CA GLU A 10 -27.62 -8.58 -3.91
C GLU A 10 -27.49 -7.05 -3.91
N ALA A 11 -27.00 -6.47 -2.80
CA ALA A 11 -26.71 -5.04 -2.68
C ALA A 11 -25.24 -4.69 -3.03
N CYS A 12 -24.46 -5.68 -3.46
CA CYS A 12 -23.06 -5.51 -3.82
C CYS A 12 -22.93 -4.98 -5.26
N PHE A 13 -22.09 -3.95 -5.45
CA PHE A 13 -21.72 -3.41 -6.75
C PHE A 13 -21.32 -4.52 -7.73
N PHE A 14 -20.49 -5.48 -7.30
CA PHE A 14 -20.03 -6.56 -8.18
C PHE A 14 -21.17 -7.50 -8.63
N ARG A 15 -22.14 -7.81 -7.76
CA ARG A 15 -23.27 -8.69 -8.11
C ARG A 15 -24.21 -8.01 -9.10
N ARG A 16 -24.52 -6.74 -8.86
CA ARG A 16 -25.37 -5.91 -9.75
C ARG A 16 -24.78 -5.77 -11.15
N ASN A 17 -23.46 -5.78 -11.26
CA ASN A 17 -22.73 -5.70 -12.52
C ASN A 17 -22.31 -7.08 -13.09
N LEU A 18 -22.77 -8.19 -12.52
CA LEU A 18 -22.39 -9.55 -12.94
C LEU A 18 -20.87 -9.84 -12.90
N LEU A 19 -20.15 -9.14 -12.02
CA LEU A 19 -18.70 -9.26 -11.78
C LEU A 19 -18.37 -10.02 -10.50
N CYS A 20 -19.37 -10.50 -9.75
CA CYS A 20 -19.14 -11.23 -8.52
C CYS A 20 -18.75 -12.69 -8.83
N ALA A 21 -17.58 -13.11 -8.37
CA ALA A 21 -17.09 -14.47 -8.58
C ALA A 21 -17.77 -15.53 -7.68
N LEU A 22 -18.48 -15.09 -6.62
CA LEU A 22 -19.07 -15.97 -5.62
C LEU A 22 -20.59 -16.05 -5.77
N SER A 23 -21.13 -17.26 -5.69
CA SER A 23 -22.58 -17.54 -5.65
C SER A 23 -23.02 -17.77 -4.21
N LEU A 24 -23.05 -16.68 -3.42
CA LEU A 24 -23.42 -16.70 -2.01
C LEU A 24 -24.64 -15.79 -1.76
N ASP A 25 -25.49 -16.21 -0.83
CA ASP A 25 -26.62 -15.40 -0.35
C ASP A 25 -26.20 -14.38 0.72
N GLU A 26 -25.05 -14.60 1.35
CA GLU A 26 -24.41 -13.71 2.32
C GLU A 26 -23.50 -12.67 1.64
N PRO A 27 -23.14 -11.54 2.30
CA PRO A 27 -22.26 -10.55 1.69
C PRO A 27 -20.89 -11.17 1.41
N CYS A 28 -20.43 -11.06 0.16
CA CYS A 28 -19.14 -11.61 -0.24
C CYS A 28 -17.96 -10.92 0.47
N ALA A 29 -16.80 -11.59 0.52
CA ALA A 29 -15.58 -11.04 1.12
C ALA A 29 -15.12 -9.71 0.48
N THR A 30 -15.52 -9.45 -0.76
CA THR A 30 -15.23 -8.21 -1.50
C THR A 30 -16.40 -7.23 -1.51
N PHE A 31 -17.39 -7.38 -0.63
CA PHE A 31 -18.59 -6.56 -0.62
C PHE A 31 -18.26 -5.06 -0.72
N ARG A 32 -18.87 -4.39 -1.70
CA ARG A 32 -18.83 -2.94 -1.88
C ARG A 32 -20.27 -2.48 -2.14
N PRO A 33 -20.79 -1.49 -1.39
CA PRO A 33 -22.15 -1.02 -1.60
C PRO A 33 -22.30 -0.46 -3.02
N ASP A 34 -23.40 -0.81 -3.69
CA ASP A 34 -23.78 -0.22 -4.97
C ASP A 34 -24.33 1.20 -4.73
N SER A 35 -23.50 2.21 -4.94
CA SER A 35 -23.88 3.62 -4.81
C SER A 35 -23.78 4.33 -6.16
N PRO A 36 -24.53 5.41 -6.41
CA PRO A 36 -24.49 6.13 -7.69
C PRO A 36 -23.11 6.72 -8.01
N GLU A 37 -22.24 6.89 -7.02
CA GLU A 37 -20.84 7.31 -7.21
C GLU A 37 -19.92 6.19 -7.72
N GLY A 38 -20.40 4.94 -7.74
CA GLY A 38 -19.66 3.76 -8.13
C GLY A 38 -18.47 3.43 -7.21
N LEU A 39 -17.58 2.56 -7.70
CA LEU A 39 -16.34 2.27 -7.00
C LEU A 39 -15.38 3.46 -7.12
N ARG A 40 -15.07 4.11 -5.99
CA ARG A 40 -13.97 5.06 -5.93
C ARG A 40 -12.63 4.36 -5.71
N PRO A 41 -11.65 4.52 -6.62
CA PRO A 41 -10.30 4.05 -6.39
C PRO A 41 -9.70 4.71 -5.14
N PRO A 42 -8.94 3.99 -4.30
CA PRO A 42 -8.17 4.62 -3.26
C PRO A 42 -7.16 5.59 -3.89
N ARG A 43 -6.85 6.67 -3.18
CA ARG A 43 -5.81 7.60 -3.63
C ARG A 43 -4.47 6.85 -3.64
N GLN A 44 -3.86 6.75 -4.82
CA GLN A 44 -2.54 6.16 -4.97
C GLN A 44 -1.55 6.89 -4.06
N LEU A 45 -0.74 6.13 -3.31
CA LEU A 45 0.35 6.67 -2.51
C LEU A 45 1.34 7.39 -3.42
N ARG A 46 1.87 8.52 -2.95
CA ARG A 46 2.90 9.26 -3.68
C ARG A 46 4.28 8.94 -3.09
N PHE A 47 5.28 8.82 -3.94
CA PHE A 47 6.66 8.73 -3.48
C PHE A 47 7.04 10.02 -2.76
N THR A 48 7.58 9.87 -1.55
CA THR A 48 8.22 10.95 -0.81
C THR A 48 9.72 10.68 -0.81
N PHE A 49 10.48 11.45 -1.59
CA PHE A 49 11.93 11.37 -1.55
C PHE A 49 12.44 11.90 -0.21
N ARG A 50 13.36 11.16 0.42
CA ARG A 50 14.02 11.59 1.66
C ARG A 50 15.23 12.48 1.30
N GLU A 51 15.54 13.45 2.16
CA GLU A 51 16.79 14.22 2.06
C GLU A 51 18.01 13.30 1.97
N GLN A 52 18.97 13.66 1.10
CA GLN A 52 20.16 12.88 0.77
C GLN A 52 21.03 12.53 2.02
N ARG A 53 20.98 13.37 3.07
CA ARG A 53 21.68 13.08 4.33
C ARG A 53 21.11 11.87 5.08
N ARG A 54 19.85 11.50 4.84
CA ARG A 54 19.15 10.34 5.43
C ARG A 54 19.16 9.09 4.54
N THR A 55 19.68 9.18 3.31
CA THR A 55 19.82 8.02 2.41
C THR A 55 21.15 7.29 2.56
N ARG A 56 22.09 7.80 3.37
CA ARG A 56 23.23 7.00 3.82
C ARG A 56 22.69 5.87 4.70
N ALA A 57 22.78 4.63 4.22
CA ALA A 57 22.40 3.47 5.02
C ALA A 57 23.16 3.52 6.36
N ALA A 58 22.48 3.19 7.46
CA ALA A 58 23.14 3.11 8.78
C ALA A 58 24.34 2.14 8.77
N TYR A 59 24.33 1.19 7.82
CA TYR A 59 25.38 0.20 7.56
C TYR A 59 26.19 0.49 6.28
N ALA A 60 26.18 1.73 5.79
CA ALA A 60 27.02 2.10 4.67
C ALA A 60 28.50 1.96 5.08
N PHE A 61 29.22 1.08 4.38
CA PHE A 61 30.65 0.92 4.55
C PHE A 61 31.39 2.23 4.17
N PRO A 62 32.52 2.52 4.82
CA PRO A 62 33.41 3.59 4.38
C PRO A 62 33.79 3.43 2.90
N SER A 63 34.04 4.54 2.22
CA SER A 63 34.65 4.49 0.89
C SER A 63 36.05 3.88 0.96
N ALA A 64 36.60 3.44 -0.17
CA ALA A 64 37.97 2.94 -0.23
C ALA A 64 38.99 3.97 0.27
N GLU A 65 38.74 5.26 0.00
CA GLU A 65 39.57 6.39 0.46
C GLU A 65 39.45 6.61 1.97
N GLU A 66 38.22 6.56 2.52
CA GLU A 66 37.98 6.65 3.97
C GLU A 66 38.64 5.47 4.71
N GLN A 67 38.60 4.26 4.14
CA GLN A 67 39.22 3.07 4.71
C GLN A 67 40.76 3.19 4.72
N ALA A 68 41.36 3.69 3.64
CA ALA A 68 42.81 3.89 3.56
C ALA A 68 43.30 4.84 4.66
N GLN A 69 42.64 5.99 4.83
CA GLN A 69 43.00 6.98 5.85
C GLN A 69 42.95 6.42 7.29
N LEU A 70 41.98 5.56 7.59
CA LEU A 70 41.87 4.92 8.90
C LEU A 70 43.05 3.97 9.19
N HIS A 71 43.55 3.28 8.16
CA HIS A 71 44.64 2.32 8.31
C HIS A 71 46.03 2.95 8.15
N ASP A 72 46.15 4.10 7.51
CA ASP A 72 47.40 4.85 7.42
C ASP A 72 47.88 5.35 8.79
N PHE A 73 46.95 5.69 9.71
CA PHE A 73 47.31 6.13 11.07
C PHE A 73 47.76 4.97 11.98
N VAL A 74 47.44 3.72 11.64
CA VAL A 74 47.82 2.52 12.42
C VAL A 74 49.16 1.96 11.96
N ALA A 75 49.65 2.36 10.79
CA ALA A 75 50.90 1.89 10.18
C ALA A 75 52.13 2.77 10.48
N ALA A 76 51.99 3.83 11.29
CA ALA A 76 53.07 4.72 11.75
C ALA A 76 53.35 4.51 13.24
#